data_AF-A0A3B0ZUU1-F1
#
_entry.id   AF-A0A3B0ZUU1-F1
#
_cell.length_a   1.000
_cell.length_b   1.000
_cell.length_c   1.000
_cell.angle_alpha   90.00
_cell.angle_beta   90.00
_cell.angle_gamma   90.00
#
_symmetry.space_group_name_H-M   'P 1'
#
loop_
_entity.id
_entity.type
_entity.pdbx_description
1 polymer ?
#
loop_
_entity_poly.entity_id
_entity_poly.type
_entity_poly.pdbx_seq_one_letter_code
_entity_poly.pdbx_strand_id
1 'polypeptide(L)'
;MSTNDSVAVTVKILEKEYHISCPPEEQESLIKATLYLNEKMNQTRESGRLVGVDRIAVMAAINIANELLQLKENNEHKEGENVDNIEHFSARLLLLQDKVDAALNNGQQIEL
;
A
#
# COMPACT_ATOMS: atom_id res chain seq x y z
N MET A 1 6.62 -15.92 -29.96
CA MET A 1 7.79 -16.08 -29.07
C MET A 1 8.28 -14.68 -28.76
N SER A 2 7.85 -14.11 -27.63
CA SER A 2 8.21 -12.74 -27.27
C SER A 2 9.62 -12.75 -26.67
N THR A 3 10.56 -12.08 -27.33
CA THR A 3 11.92 -11.87 -26.81
C THR A 3 11.82 -10.88 -25.66
N ASN A 4 11.88 -11.40 -24.44
CA ASN A 4 11.99 -10.59 -23.23
C ASN A 4 13.45 -10.10 -23.13
N ASP A 5 13.80 -9.12 -23.96
CA ASP A 5 15.15 -8.56 -24.02
C ASP A 5 15.37 -7.69 -22.78
N SER A 6 15.86 -8.32 -21.71
CA SER A 6 16.25 -7.65 -20.46
C SER A 6 17.43 -6.72 -20.69
N VAL A 7 17.34 -5.49 -20.21
CA VAL A 7 18.40 -4.47 -20.26
C VAL A 7 19.19 -4.51 -18.95
N ALA A 8 20.52 -4.38 -19.04
CA ALA A 8 21.37 -4.21 -17.85
C ALA A 8 21.24 -2.78 -17.32
N VAL A 9 20.72 -2.64 -16.10
CA VAL A 9 20.58 -1.36 -15.40
C VAL A 9 21.67 -1.26 -14.33
N THR A 10 22.49 -0.22 -14.42
CA THR A 10 23.49 0.09 -13.39
C THR A 10 22.86 1.00 -12.33
N VAL A 11 22.98 0.59 -11.06
CA VAL A 11 22.46 1.34 -9.91
C VAL A 11 23.52 1.46 -8.82
N LYS A 12 23.41 2.50 -7.98
CA LYS A 12 24.35 2.74 -6.87
C LYS A 12 23.62 2.72 -5.53
N ILE A 13 24.05 1.83 -4.63
CA ILE A 13 23.47 1.64 -3.29
C ILE A 13 24.62 1.69 -2.27
N LEU A 14 24.52 2.59 -1.30
CA LEU A 14 25.53 2.80 -0.25
C LEU A 14 26.96 2.84 -0.81
N GLU A 15 27.15 3.67 -1.84
CA GLU A 15 28.42 3.88 -2.54
C GLU A 15 28.94 2.71 -3.39
N LYS A 16 28.24 1.57 -3.41
CA LYS A 16 28.56 0.42 -4.25
C LYS A 16 27.71 0.40 -5.51
N GLU A 17 28.31 0.01 -6.63
CA GLU A 17 27.63 -0.15 -7.92
C GLU A 17 27.15 -1.60 -8.11
N TYR A 18 25.94 -1.74 -8.63
CA TYR A 18 25.27 -3.00 -8.93
C TYR A 18 24.76 -2.98 -10.36
N HIS A 19 24.87 -4.13 -11.03
CA HIS A 19 24.35 -4.33 -12.37
C HIS A 19 23.20 -5.33 -12.28
N ILE A 20 22.00 -4.89 -12.63
CA ILE A 20 20.76 -5.66 -12.47
C ILE A 20 20.13 -5.83 -13.85
N SER A 21 19.82 -7.07 -14.23
CA SER A 21 19.07 -7.33 -15.47
C SER A 21 17.59 -7.05 -15.22
N CYS A 22 16.99 -6.19 -16.04
CA CYS A 22 15.62 -5.71 -15.83
C CYS A 22 14.90 -5.57 -17.18
N PRO A 23 13.65 -6.06 -17.31
CA PRO A 23 12.80 -5.72 -18.45
C PRO A 23 12.61 -4.20 -18.58
N PRO A 24 12.52 -3.64 -19.79
CA PRO A 24 12.39 -2.20 -19.98
C PRO A 24 11.15 -1.61 -19.28
N GLU A 25 10.05 -2.36 -19.17
CA GLU A 25 8.83 -1.95 -18.46
C GLU A 25 9.00 -1.82 -16.94
N GLU A 26 9.98 -2.51 -16.34
CA GLU A 26 10.22 -2.51 -14.90
C GLU A 26 11.35 -1.56 -14.48
N GLN A 27 12.10 -1.00 -15.43
CA GLN A 27 13.29 -0.20 -15.17
C GLN A 27 13.00 0.98 -14.21
N GLU A 28 11.90 1.69 -14.41
CA GLU A 28 11.53 2.83 -13.53
C GLU A 28 11.24 2.36 -12.10
N SER A 29 10.53 1.23 -11.96
CA SER A 29 10.23 0.63 -10.65
C SER A 29 11.50 0.19 -9.93
N LEU A 30 12.43 -0.43 -10.66
CA LEU A 30 13.74 -0.84 -10.12
C LEU A 30 14.55 0.37 -9.63
N ILE A 31 14.58 1.46 -10.40
CA ILE A 31 15.27 2.70 -10.00
C ILE A 31 14.66 3.26 -8.71
N LYS A 32 13.32 3.34 -8.63
CA LYS A 32 12.62 3.81 -7.42
C LYS A 32 12.93 2.92 -6.21
N ALA A 33 12.86 1.60 -6.37
CA ALA A 33 13.18 0.64 -5.31
C ALA A 33 14.63 0.78 -4.82
N THR A 34 15.57 0.98 -5.75
CA THR A 34 16.99 1.20 -5.43
C THR A 34 17.20 2.50 -4.65
N LEU A 35 16.59 3.60 -5.09
CA LEU A 35 16.71 4.89 -4.39
C LEU A 35 16.19 4.80 -2.96
N TYR A 36 15.04 4.17 -2.78
CA TYR A 36 14.43 3.97 -1.47
C TYR A 36 15.27 3.04 -0.56
N LEU A 37 15.81 1.95 -1.11
CA LEU A 37 16.76 1.09 -0.39
C LEU A 37 18.02 1.87 0.05
N ASN A 38 18.59 2.66 -0.85
CA ASN A 38 19.77 3.49 -0.56
C ASN A 38 19.49 4.50 0.56
N GLU A 39 18.31 5.12 0.56
CA GLU A 39 17.86 6.01 1.64
C GLU A 39 17.78 5.27 2.98
N LYS A 40 17.12 4.10 3.03
CA LYS A 40 16.99 3.31 4.27
C LYS A 40 18.33 2.82 4.80
N MET A 41 19.25 2.44 3.92
CA MET A 41 20.61 2.06 4.32
C MET A 41 21.39 3.26 4.87
N ASN A 42 21.23 4.46 4.29
CA ASN A 42 21.85 5.67 4.84
C ASN A 42 21.28 6.06 6.21
N GLN A 43 19.96 6.06 6.38
CA GLN A 43 19.31 6.31 7.68
C GLN A 43 19.81 5.32 8.75
N THR A 44 19.94 4.04 8.38
CA THR A 44 20.46 3.00 9.27
C THR A 44 21.93 3.26 9.63
N ARG A 45 22.76 3.66 8.66
CA ARG A 45 24.17 4.03 8.85
C ARG A 45 24.33 5.24 9.77
N GLU A 46 23.52 6.28 9.56
CA GLU A 46 23.55 7.54 10.34
C GLU A 46 23.19 7.33 11.81
N SER A 47 22.40 6.30 12.13
CA SER A 47 22.10 5.95 13.53
C SER A 47 23.34 5.53 14.34
N GLY A 48 24.46 5.22 13.68
CA GLY A 48 25.74 4.86 14.31
C GLY A 48 25.75 3.54 15.09
N ARG A 49 24.60 2.86 15.22
CA ARG A 49 24.45 1.63 16.02
C ARG A 49 25.03 0.38 15.36
N LEU A 50 25.16 0.39 14.04
CA LEU A 50 25.59 -0.76 13.25
C LEU A 50 26.86 -0.43 12.47
N VAL A 51 27.88 -1.25 12.63
CA VAL A 51 29.13 -1.16 11.86
C VAL A 51 29.16 -2.34 10.88
N GLY A 52 29.28 -2.03 9.59
CA GLY A 52 29.37 -3.01 8.51
C GLY A 52 28.20 -2.96 7.52
N VAL A 53 28.53 -2.94 6.23
CA VAL A 53 27.56 -2.80 5.13
C VAL A 53 26.52 -3.91 5.14
N ASP A 54 26.91 -5.14 5.45
CA ASP A 54 25.99 -6.29 5.44
C ASP A 54 24.92 -6.16 6.54
N ARG A 55 25.31 -5.71 7.74
CA ARG A 55 24.36 -5.50 8.85
C ARG A 55 23.43 -4.32 8.56
N ILE A 56 23.96 -3.26 7.95
CA ILE A 56 23.17 -2.12 7.49
C ILE A 56 22.14 -2.57 6.44
N ALA A 57 22.55 -3.39 5.47
CA ALA A 57 21.66 -3.91 4.43
C ALA A 57 20.55 -4.79 5.02
N VAL A 58 20.88 -5.72 5.92
CA VAL A 58 19.90 -6.58 6.58
C VAL A 58 18.90 -5.76 7.40
N MET A 59 19.36 -4.78 8.18
CA MET A 59 18.46 -3.94 8.97
C MET A 59 17.59 -3.04 8.10
N ALA A 60 18.13 -2.48 7.02
CA ALA A 60 17.35 -1.71 6.06
C ALA A 60 16.25 -2.58 5.39
N ALA A 61 16.59 -3.81 5.00
CA ALA A 61 15.62 -4.75 4.44
C ALA A 61 14.51 -5.10 5.44
N ILE A 62 14.84 -5.32 6.72
CA ILE A 62 13.85 -5.57 7.78
C ILE A 62 12.93 -4.36 7.96
N ASN A 63 13.48 -3.15 7.99
CA ASN A 63 12.67 -1.92 8.12
C ASN A 63 11.69 -1.77 6.96
N ILE A 64 12.14 -2.01 5.73
CA ILE A 64 11.29 -1.96 4.53
C ILE A 64 10.20 -3.04 4.59
N ALA A 65 10.54 -4.26 5.00
CA ALA A 65 9.56 -5.33 5.15
C ALA A 65 8.49 -4.99 6.21
N ASN A 66 8.89 -4.39 7.33
CA ASN A 66 7.95 -3.92 8.35
C ASN A 66 7.03 -2.81 7.82
N GLU A 67 7.55 -1.84 7.07
CA GLU A 67 6.75 -0.79 6.43
C GLU A 67 5.70 -1.40 5.48
N LEU A 68 6.08 -2.40 4.68
CA LEU A 68 5.15 -3.10 3.80
C LEU A 68 4.06 -3.86 4.58
N LEU A 69 4.44 -4.56 5.66
CA LEU A 69 3.48 -5.31 6.48
C LEU A 69 2.48 -4.38 7.18
N GLN A 70 2.94 -3.25 7.71
CA GLN A 70 2.06 -2.24 8.31
C GLN A 70 1.09 -1.65 7.28
N LEU A 71 1.55 -1.39 6.04
CA LEU A 71 0.67 -0.91 4.98
C LEU A 71 -0.40 -1.94 4.61
N LYS A 72 -0.06 -3.23 4.57
CA LYS A 72 -1.03 -4.31 4.32
C LYS A 72 -2.07 -4.40 5.44
N GLU A 73 -1.63 -4.43 6.68
CA GLU A 73 -2.51 -4.46 7.85
C GLU A 73 -3.44 -3.24 7.89
N ASN A 74 -2.95 -2.05 7.58
CA ASN A 74 -3.77 -0.84 7.52
C ASN A 74 -4.81 -0.89 6.39
N ASN A 75 -4.50 -1.53 5.26
CA ASN A 75 -5.45 -1.69 4.17
C ASN A 75 -6.51 -2.74 4.52
N GLU A 76 -6.14 -3.86 5.14
CA GLU A 76 -7.06 -4.88 5.62
C GLU A 76 -8.06 -4.30 6.64
N HIS A 77 -7.59 -3.47 7.59
CA HIS A 77 -8.47 -2.78 8.54
C HIS A 77 -9.42 -1.81 7.84
N LYS A 78 -8.94 -1.02 6.87
CA LYS A 78 -9.79 -0.10 6.10
C LYS A 78 -10.83 -0.83 5.26
N GLU A 79 -10.50 -1.98 4.70
CA GLU A 79 -11.47 -2.81 3.98
C GLU A 79 -12.56 -3.33 4.93
N GLY A 80 -12.18 -3.81 6.12
CA GLY A 80 -13.13 -4.18 7.17
C GLY A 80 -14.05 -3.03 7.60
N GLU A 81 -13.48 -1.86 7.91
CA GLU A 81 -14.26 -0.66 8.28
C GLU A 81 -15.20 -0.20 7.17
N ASN A 82 -14.77 -0.28 5.90
CA ASN A 82 -15.62 0.09 4.77
C ASN A 82 -16.81 -0.87 4.61
N VAL A 83 -16.61 -2.16 4.82
CA VAL A 83 -17.70 -3.16 4.78
C VAL A 83 -18.70 -2.90 5.91
N ASP A 84 -18.22 -2.70 7.14
CA ASP A 84 -19.08 -2.39 8.29
C ASP A 84 -19.90 -1.11 8.08
N ASN A 85 -19.27 -0.08 7.49
CA ASN A 85 -19.94 1.17 7.14
C ASN A 85 -21.01 0.98 6.05
N ILE A 86 -20.76 0.15 5.04
CA ILE A 86 -21.73 -0.17 3.97
C ILE A 86 -22.94 -0.93 4.53
N GLU A 87 -22.72 -1.91 5.41
CA GLU A 87 -23.81 -2.65 6.05
C GLU A 87 -24.67 -1.72 6.90
N HIS A 88 -24.04 -0.89 7.74
CA HIS A 88 -24.75 0.06 8.59
C HIS A 88 -25.51 1.12 7.78
N PHE A 89 -24.92 1.60 6.68
CA PHE A 89 -25.58 2.53 5.77
C PHE A 89 -26.79 1.88 5.09
N SER A 90 -26.66 0.65 4.62
CA SER A 90 -27.75 -0.11 3.98
C SER A 90 -28.92 -0.35 4.93
N ALA A 91 -28.63 -0.73 6.18
CA ALA A 91 -29.65 -0.90 7.22
C ALA A 91 -30.43 0.40 7.48
N ARG A 92 -29.72 1.54 7.52
CA ARG A 92 -30.34 2.86 7.71
C ARG A 92 -31.17 3.30 6.49
N LEU A 93 -30.77 2.90 5.28
CA LEU A 93 -31.51 3.17 4.04
C LEU A 93 -32.84 2.43 4.01
N LEU A 94 -32.87 1.17 4.46
CA LEU A 94 -34.11 0.39 4.63
C LEU A 94 -35.06 1.02 5.65
N LEU A 95 -34.54 1.47 6.80
CA LEU A 95 -35.35 2.15 7.81
C LEU A 95 -35.94 3.48 7.32
N LEU A 96 -35.20 4.22 6.48
CA LEU A 96 -35.70 5.44 5.88
C LEU A 96 -36.79 5.14 4.85
N GLN A 97 -36.63 4.07 4.07
CA GLN A 97 -37.65 3.64 3.11
C GLN A 97 -38.96 3.27 3.80
N ASP A 98 -38.89 2.47 4.87
CA ASP A 98 -40.06 2.08 5.66
C ASP A 98 -40.77 3.30 6.28
N LYS A 99 -40.00 4.29 6.78
CA LYS A 99 -40.56 5.55 7.28
C LYS A 99 -41.23 6.39 6.19
N VAL A 100 -40.67 6.41 4.98
CA VAL A 100 -41.27 7.12 3.82
C VAL A 100 -42.58 6.44 3.44
N ASP A 101 -42.60 5.12 3.33
CA ASP A 101 -43.80 4.36 2.98
C ASP A 101 -44.91 4.53 4.03
N ALA A 102 -44.56 4.52 5.32
CA ALA A 102 -45.51 4.80 6.40
C ALA A 102 -46.07 6.23 6.35
N ALA A 103 -45.22 7.23 6.06
CA ALA A 103 -45.67 8.62 5.92
C ALA A 103 -46.57 8.83 4.70
N LEU A 104 -46.29 8.16 3.59
CA LEU A 104 -47.11 8.21 2.37
C LEU A 104 -48.48 7.55 2.60
N ASN A 105 -48.53 6.37 3.22
CA ASN A 105 -49.80 5.71 3.55
C ASN A 105 -50.64 6.52 4.54
N ASN A 106 -50.01 7.09 5.57
CA ASN A 106 -50.72 7.96 6.53
C ASN A 106 -51.25 9.24 5.87
N GLY A 107 -50.54 9.79 4.87
CA GLY A 107 -51.01 10.93 4.10
C GLY A 107 -52.25 10.63 3.25
N GLN A 108 -52.32 9.43 2.65
CA GLN A 108 -53.47 8.99 1.86
C GLN A 108 -54.72 8.68 2.71
N GLN A 109 -54.55 8.34 4.00
CA GLN A 109 -55.67 8.00 4.88
C GLN A 109 -56.40 9.23 5.46
N ILE A 110 -55.85 10.43 5.29
CA ILE A 110 -56.46 11.69 5.76
C ILE A 110 -57.38 12.32 4.68
N GLU A 111 -57.39 11.81 3.45
CA GLU A 111 -58.24 12.32 2.34
C GLU A 111 -59.65 11.67 2.24
N LEU A 112 -60.16 11.03 3.29
CA LEU A 112 -61.53 10.48 3.38
C LEU A 112 -62.29 11.08 4.57
#